data_AF-A0A261D568-F1
#
_entry.id   AF-A0A261D568-F1
#
_cell.length_a   1.000
_cell.length_b   1.000
_cell.length_c   1.000
_cell.angle_alpha   90.00
_cell.angle_beta   90.00
_cell.angle_gamma   90.00
#
_symmetry.space_group_name_H-M   'P 1'
#
loop_
_entity.id
_entity.type
_entity.pdbx_description
1 polymer ?
#
loop_
_entity_poly.entity_id
_entity_poly.type
_entity_poly.pdbx_seq_one_letter_code
_entity_poly.pdbx_strand_id
1 'polypeptide(L)' 'MVWIPGRTFWMGSDDFYPEERPVPEVGVEGFWMPVVLPHKARGQRRSQWTRVRANVMQQKLSRTAAT' A
#
# COMPACT_ATOMS: atom_id res chain seq x y z
N MET A 1 -11.59 -3.21 -7.76
CA MET A 1 -11.05 -2.71 -9.05
C MET A 1 -12.04 -1.70 -9.58
N VAL A 2 -11.57 -0.62 -10.21
CA VAL A 2 -12.40 0.43 -10.83
C VAL A 2 -11.95 0.60 -12.28
N TRP A 3 -12.91 0.73 -13.20
CA TRP A 3 -12.64 1.00 -14.62
C TRP A 3 -12.42 2.50 -14.82
N ILE A 4 -11.34 2.85 -15.53
CA ILE A 4 -11.05 4.22 -15.93
C ILE A 4 -11.17 4.26 -17.46
N PRO A 5 -12.09 5.06 -18.03
CA PRO A 5 -12.22 5.16 -19.49
C PRO A 5 -10.98 5.87 -20.07
N GLY A 6 -10.56 5.42 -21.25
CA GLY A 6 -9.43 6.01 -21.96
C GLY A 6 -9.73 7.45 -22.39
N ARG A 7 -8.73 8.32 -22.28
CA ARG A 7 -8.77 9.75 -22.63
C ARG A 7 -7.36 10.25 -22.96
N THR A 8 -7.29 11.41 -23.59
CA THR A 8 -6.04 12.14 -23.82
C THR A 8 -5.74 13.03 -22.61
N PHE A 9 -4.50 12.97 -22.11
CA PHE A 9 -4.04 13.76 -20.98
C PHE A 9 -2.72 14.44 -21.32
N TRP A 10 -2.51 15.62 -20.75
CA TRP A 10 -1.20 16.25 -20.67
C TRP A 10 -0.42 15.58 -19.52
N MET A 11 0.67 14.88 -19.85
CA MET A 11 1.47 14.15 -18.85
C MET A 11 2.91 14.68 -18.85
N GLY A 12 3.41 15.04 -17.67
CA GLY A 12 4.71 15.68 -17.48
C GLY A 12 4.58 16.94 -16.64
N SER A 13 5.67 17.69 -16.49
CA SER A 13 5.65 19.01 -15.88
C SER A 13 6.67 19.93 -16.52
N ASP A 14 6.25 21.15 -16.81
CA ASP A 14 7.15 22.22 -17.20
C ASP A 14 7.83 22.90 -16.02
N ASP A 15 7.48 22.63 -14.75
CA ASP A 15 7.99 23.45 -13.63
C ASP A 15 8.96 22.71 -12.69
N PHE A 16 9.03 21.38 -12.73
CA PHE A 16 9.77 20.60 -11.73
C PHE A 16 11.12 20.07 -12.23
N TYR A 17 11.09 19.04 -13.07
CA TYR A 17 12.29 18.35 -13.51
C TYR A 17 12.49 18.50 -15.03
N PRO A 18 13.70 18.83 -15.52
CA PRO A 18 13.94 19.01 -16.95
C PRO A 18 13.59 17.77 -17.80
N GLU A 19 13.72 16.56 -17.25
CA GLU A 19 13.38 15.31 -17.92
C GLU A 19 11.87 15.03 -18.01
N GLU A 20 11.05 15.69 -17.19
CA GLU A 20 9.60 15.64 -17.28
C GLU A 20 9.04 16.58 -18.35
N ARG A 21 9.93 17.35 -18.99
CA ARG A 21 9.63 18.23 -20.10
C ARG A 21 9.90 17.55 -21.45
N PRO A 22 9.20 17.97 -22.50
CA PRO A 22 8.01 18.83 -22.49
C PRO A 22 6.81 18.10 -21.89
N VAL A 23 5.68 18.79 -21.69
CA VAL A 23 4.40 18.13 -21.38
C VAL A 23 3.69 17.73 -22.68
N PRO A 24 3.80 16.49 -23.18
CA PRO A 24 3.04 16.05 -24.35
C PRO A 24 1.59 15.70 -24.01
N GLU A 25 0.73 15.80 -25.03
CA GLU A 25 -0.56 15.10 -25.03
C GLU A 25 -0.32 13.61 -25.28
N VAL A 26 -0.85 12.77 -24.39
CA VAL A 26 -0.76 11.32 -24.47
C VAL A 26 -2.16 10.72 -24.42
N GLY A 27 -2.52 9.98 -25.46
CA GLY A 27 -3.74 9.16 -25.49
C GLY A 27 -3.51 7.85 -24.72
N VAL A 28 -4.32 7.61 -23.69
CA VAL A 28 -4.27 6.36 -22.90
C VAL A 28 -5.58 5.61 -23.07
N GLU A 29 -5.50 4.30 -23.35
CA GLU A 29 -6.67 3.42 -23.43
C GLU A 29 -7.29 3.17 -22.04
N GLY A 30 -8.53 2.71 -22.02
CA GLY A 30 -9.21 2.41 -20.76
C GLY A 30 -8.57 1.23 -20.04
N PHE A 31 -8.43 1.31 -18.72
CA PHE A 31 -7.83 0.26 -17.91
C PHE A 31 -8.49 0.10 -16.55
N TRP A 32 -8.25 -1.04 -15.90
CA TRP A 32 -8.69 -1.33 -14.54
C TRP A 32 -7.63 -0.92 -13.53
N MET A 33 -8.01 -0.12 -12.53
CA MET A 33 -7.12 0.28 -11.43
C MET A 33 -7.58 -0.32 -10.09
N PRO A 34 -6.68 -0.86 -9.26
CA PRO A 34 -7.01 -1.23 -7.89
C PRO A 34 -7.28 0.02 -7.04
N VAL A 35 -8.34 -0.04 -6.24
CA VAL A 35 -8.74 1.03 -5.31
C VAL A 35 -8.00 0.97 -3.97
N VAL A 36 -7.11 -0.01 -3.79
CA VAL A 36 -6.32 -0.21 -2.59
C VAL A 36 -4.87 -0.50 -2.95
N LEU A 37 -3.94 0.06 -2.19
CA LEU A 37 -2.52 -0.23 -2.33
C LEU A 37 -2.26 -1.71 -1.97
N PRO A 38 -1.32 -2.41 -2.65
CA PRO A 38 -1.09 -3.85 -2.44
C PRO A 38 -0.81 -4.25 -0.99
N HIS A 39 -0.10 -3.40 -0.24
CA HIS A 39 0.22 -3.66 1.17
C HIS A 39 -0.98 -3.44 2.10
N LYS A 40 -1.98 -2.65 1.68
CA LYS A 40 -3.27 -2.46 2.37
C LYS A 40 -4.32 -3.47 1.93
N ALA A 41 -4.18 -4.07 0.75
CA ALA A 41 -5.04 -5.17 0.30
C ALA A 41 -4.92 -6.43 1.18
N ARG A 42 -3.81 -6.58 1.93
CA ARG A 42 -3.62 -7.66 2.91
C ARG A 42 -4.34 -7.35 4.23
N GLY A 43 -5.67 -7.38 4.17
CA GLY A 43 -6.55 -7.22 5.32
C GLY A 43 -7.01 -8.52 5.99
N GLN A 44 -6.27 -9.65 5.96
CA GLN A 44 -6.67 -10.83 6.75
C GLN A 44 -5.56 -11.90 6.94
N ARG A 45 -4.63 -11.65 7.85
CA ARG A 45 -3.94 -12.72 8.61
C ARG A 45 -3.69 -12.27 10.05
N ARG A 46 -4.78 -12.04 10.78
CA ARG A 46 -4.77 -12.04 12.26
C ARG A 46 -4.51 -13.47 12.73
N SER A 47 -3.25 -13.87 12.96
CA SER A 47 -2.98 -15.13 13.66
C SER A 47 -1.57 -15.26 14.26
N GLN A 48 -0.60 -14.41 13.90
CA GLN A 48 0.76 -14.54 14.47
C GLN A 48 1.00 -13.63 15.69
N TRP A 49 0.46 -12.40 15.68
CA TRP A 49 0.66 -11.44 16.78
C TRP A 49 -0.02 -11.84 18.10
N THR A 50 -1.14 -12.58 18.05
CA THR A 50 -1.85 -13.04 19.25
C THR A 50 -1.05 -14.12 19.99
N ARG A 51 -0.36 -15.02 19.27
CA ARG A 51 0.54 -16.02 19.89
C ARG A 51 1.78 -15.38 20.49
N VAL A 52 2.37 -14.38 19.81
CA VAL A 52 3.55 -13.66 20.34
C VAL A 52 3.20 -12.89 21.61
N ARG A 53 2.08 -12.14 21.63
CA ARG A 53 1.64 -11.44 22.84
C ARG A 53 1.32 -12.40 23.99
N ALA A 54 0.67 -13.54 23.72
CA ALA A 54 0.38 -14.54 24.75
C ALA A 54 1.66 -15.15 25.33
N ASN A 55 2.67 -15.47 24.51
CA ASN A 55 3.95 -15.99 24.99
C ASN A 55 4.75 -14.98 25.81
N VAL A 56 4.76 -13.70 25.39
CA VAL A 56 5.45 -12.65 26.14
C VAL A 56 4.76 -12.39 27.49
N MET A 57 3.43 -12.49 27.55
CA MET A 57 2.70 -12.34 28.82
C MET A 57 2.91 -13.56 29.76
N GLN A 58 2.92 -14.79 29.22
CA GLN A 58 3.26 -16.02 29.94
C GLN A 58 4.70 -16.00 30.50
N GLN A 59 5.68 -15.49 29.73
CA GLN A 59 7.06 -15.34 30.20
C GLN A 59 7.22 -14.28 31.29
N LYS A 60 6.41 -13.22 31.28
CA LYS A 60 6.45 -12.22 32.36
C LYS A 60 5.86 -12.76 33.66
N LEU A 61 4.75 -13.50 33.61
CA LEU A 61 4.11 -14.06 34.80
C LEU A 61 4.96 -15.14 35.48
N SER A 62 5.66 -15.97 34.71
CA SER A 62 6.55 -17.01 35.24
C SER A 62 7.83 -16.46 35.90
N ARG A 63 8.25 -15.23 35.58
CA ARG A 63 9.37 -14.55 36.26
C ARG A 63 8.96 -13.90 37.58
N THR A 64 7.70 -13.53 37.74
CA THR A 64 7.19 -12.92 38.98
C THR A 64 6.84 -13.97 40.05
N ALA A 65 6.61 -15.22 39.65
CA ALA A 65 6.30 -16.33 40.57
C ALA A 65 7.54 -17.06 41.12
N ALA A 66 8.76 -16.62 40.77
CA ALA A 66 10.02 -17.25 41.15
C ALA A 66 10.88 -16.38 42.09
N THR A 67 10.24 -15.58 42.95
CA THR A 67 10.84 -14.90 44.11
C THR A 67 10.05 -15.29 45.34
#